data_AF-A0A7U9KWK2-F1
#
_entry.id   AF-A0A7U9KWK2-F1
#
_cell.length_a   1.000
_cell.length_b   1.000
_cell.length_c   1.000
_cell.angle_alpha   90.00
_cell.angle_beta   90.00
_cell.angle_gamma   90.00
#
_symmetry.space_group_name_H-M   'P 1'
#
loop_
_entity.id
_entity.type
_entity.pdbx_description
1 polymer ?
#
loop_
_entity_poly.entity_id
_entity_poly.type
_entity_poly.pdbx_seq_one_letter_code
_entity_poly.pdbx_strand_id
1 'polypeptide(L)'
;MSGAHAEKGSRMARALRASGLPRRWAARYPALAGPRASARAAAHVSGTLERLPRSYRFGAEIALRIAGLALRGAGPAPAGSSAPAGHDRLARIPGFGRFLDLVDALALYGALDGERDT
;
A
#
# COMPACT_ATOMS: atom_id res chain seq x y z
N MET A 1 -27.30 -12.81 -9.10
CA MET A 1 -27.63 -11.39 -8.86
C MET A 1 -26.38 -10.63 -8.44
N SER A 2 -26.10 -9.53 -9.15
CA SER A 2 -25.17 -8.42 -8.86
C SER A 2 -23.67 -8.65 -8.71
N GLY A 3 -23.01 -8.83 -9.86
CA GLY A 3 -21.62 -8.41 -10.09
C GLY A 3 -21.52 -6.90 -10.36
N ALA A 4 -21.91 -6.07 -9.40
CA ALA A 4 -21.99 -4.60 -9.56
C ALA A 4 -21.13 -3.82 -8.53
N HIS A 5 -20.05 -4.42 -8.01
CA HIS A 5 -19.14 -3.77 -7.04
C HIS A 5 -17.69 -3.64 -7.52
N ALA A 6 -17.38 -3.99 -8.77
CA ALA A 6 -16.00 -3.99 -9.27
C ALA A 6 -15.45 -2.60 -9.68
N GLU A 7 -16.29 -1.57 -9.87
CA GLU A 7 -15.81 -0.33 -10.55
C GLU A 7 -15.57 0.88 -9.64
N LYS A 8 -16.20 0.97 -8.47
CA LYS A 8 -15.85 1.98 -7.45
C LYS A 8 -14.99 1.34 -6.38
N GLY A 9 -13.69 1.28 -6.63
CA GLY A 9 -12.71 0.78 -5.66
C GLY A 9 -13.01 1.31 -4.25
N SER A 10 -13.00 0.39 -3.28
CA SER A 10 -13.38 0.64 -1.90
C SER A 10 -12.67 1.87 -1.30
N ARG A 11 -13.20 2.38 -0.19
CA ARG A 11 -12.56 3.51 0.52
C ARG A 11 -11.10 3.19 0.88
N MET A 12 -10.82 1.95 1.26
CA MET A 12 -9.48 1.48 1.59
C MET A 12 -8.59 1.40 0.35
N ALA A 13 -9.07 0.84 -0.76
CA ALA A 13 -8.33 0.81 -2.02
C ALA A 13 -8.01 2.22 -2.55
N ARG A 14 -8.92 3.19 -2.36
CA ARG A 14 -8.65 4.60 -2.67
C ARG A 14 -7.60 5.21 -1.75
N ALA A 15 -7.69 4.99 -0.44
CA ALA A 15 -6.68 5.45 0.52
C ALA A 15 -5.30 4.85 0.21
N LEU A 16 -5.25 3.56 -0.14
CA LEU A 16 -4.03 2.85 -0.50
C LEU A 16 -3.42 3.42 -1.79
N ARG A 17 -4.21 3.64 -2.83
CA ARG A 17 -3.71 4.29 -4.06
C ARG A 17 -3.19 5.70 -3.80
N ALA A 18 -3.91 6.48 -2.99
CA ALA A 18 -3.51 7.84 -2.63
C ALA A 18 -2.28 7.90 -1.71
N SER A 19 -1.97 6.82 -0.97
CA SER A 19 -0.82 6.73 -0.08
C SER A 19 0.53 6.72 -0.80
N GLY A 20 0.53 6.40 -2.10
CA GLY A 20 1.75 6.21 -2.91
C GLY A 20 2.53 4.93 -2.59
N LEU A 21 2.04 4.08 -1.68
CA LEU A 21 2.65 2.78 -1.36
C LEU A 21 2.81 1.87 -2.58
N PRO A 22 1.84 1.74 -3.52
CA PRO A 22 2.05 0.92 -4.72
C PRO A 22 3.26 1.34 -5.55
N ARG A 23 3.52 2.66 -5.65
CA ARG A 23 4.70 3.18 -6.36
C ARG A 23 5.99 2.89 -5.60
N ARG A 24 5.96 2.99 -4.26
CA ARG A 24 7.10 2.65 -3.40
C ARG A 24 7.43 1.16 -3.51
N TRP A 25 6.43 0.29 -3.52
CA TRP A 25 6.62 -1.15 -3.68
C TRP A 25 7.29 -1.48 -5.00
N ALA A 26 6.83 -0.91 -6.11
CA ALA A 26 7.44 -1.11 -7.42
C ALA A 26 8.91 -0.64 -7.47
N ALA A 27 9.25 0.42 -6.74
CA ALA A 27 10.63 0.91 -6.65
C ALA A 27 11.52 0.06 -5.73
N ARG A 28 10.96 -0.53 -4.66
CA ARG A 28 11.70 -1.25 -3.62
C ARG A 28 11.77 -2.76 -3.85
N TYR A 29 10.74 -3.34 -4.42
CA TYR A 29 10.57 -4.78 -4.60
C TYR A 29 10.40 -5.10 -6.09
N PRO A 30 11.44 -5.62 -6.77
CA PRO A 30 11.37 -5.96 -8.19
C PRO A 30 10.21 -6.88 -8.55
N ALA A 31 9.84 -7.81 -7.66
CA ALA A 31 8.68 -8.70 -7.81
C ALA A 31 7.34 -7.94 -7.95
N LEU A 32 7.25 -6.70 -7.48
CA LEU A 32 6.06 -5.86 -7.52
C LEU A 32 6.12 -4.77 -8.61
N ALA A 33 7.19 -4.73 -9.41
CA ALA A 33 7.34 -3.74 -10.49
C ALA A 33 6.37 -4.01 -11.65
N GLY A 34 5.94 -5.26 -11.85
CA GLY A 34 4.98 -5.63 -12.88
C GLY A 34 3.56 -5.12 -12.58
N PRO A 35 2.81 -4.61 -13.58
CA PRO A 35 1.50 -4.02 -13.36
C PRO A 35 0.47 -5.01 -12.79
N ARG A 36 0.52 -6.29 -13.20
CA ARG A 36 -0.37 -7.35 -12.67
C ARG A 36 -0.05 -7.68 -11.21
N ALA A 37 1.24 -7.86 -10.89
CA ALA A 37 1.69 -8.14 -9.52
C ALA A 37 1.34 -6.98 -8.57
N SER A 38 1.58 -5.73 -9.00
CA SER A 38 1.23 -4.54 -8.25
C SER A 38 -0.28 -4.41 -7.99
N ALA A 39 -1.11 -4.69 -9.01
CA ALA A 39 -2.57 -4.66 -8.86
C ALA A 39 -3.08 -5.74 -7.88
N ARG A 40 -2.54 -6.95 -7.95
CA ARG A 40 -2.86 -8.06 -7.03
C ARG A 40 -2.44 -7.73 -5.60
N ALA A 41 -1.22 -7.25 -5.41
CA ALA A 41 -0.72 -6.79 -4.12
C ALA A 41 -1.65 -5.71 -3.53
N ALA A 42 -2.03 -4.71 -4.32
CA ALA A 42 -2.94 -3.64 -3.87
C ALA A 42 -4.34 -4.16 -3.52
N ALA A 43 -4.88 -5.10 -4.30
CA ALA A 43 -6.16 -5.74 -4.03
C ALA A 43 -6.12 -6.57 -2.73
N HIS A 44 -5.06 -7.36 -2.54
CA HIS A 44 -4.88 -8.19 -1.35
C HIS A 44 -4.72 -7.35 -0.08
N VAL A 45 -3.89 -6.31 -0.11
CA VAL A 45 -3.69 -5.39 1.02
C VAL A 45 -5.00 -4.67 1.35
N SER A 46 -5.67 -4.07 0.36
CA SER A 46 -6.92 -3.35 0.62
C SER A 46 -8.03 -4.27 1.14
N GLY A 47 -8.19 -5.46 0.54
CA GLY A 47 -9.15 -6.47 1.00
C GLY A 47 -8.87 -6.96 2.42
N THR A 48 -7.59 -7.13 2.79
CA THR A 48 -7.20 -7.52 4.16
C THR A 48 -7.53 -6.42 5.16
N LEU A 49 -7.18 -5.17 4.84
CA LEU A 49 -7.45 -4.03 5.72
C LEU A 49 -8.96 -3.74 5.88
N GLU A 50 -9.78 -4.08 4.89
CA GLU A 50 -11.24 -3.96 4.96
C GLU A 50 -11.91 -4.95 5.89
N ARG A 51 -11.31 -6.13 6.06
CA ARG A 51 -11.80 -7.20 6.94
C ARG A 51 -11.48 -6.96 8.41
N LEU A 52 -10.64 -5.96 8.71
CA LEU A 52 -10.34 -5.58 10.09
C LEU A 52 -11.59 -5.07 10.82
N PRO A 53 -11.65 -5.23 12.15
CA PRO A 53 -12.69 -4.60 12.95
C PRO A 53 -12.71 -3.09 12.74
N ARG A 54 -13.89 -2.47 12.92
CA ARG A 54 -14.16 -1.09 12.50
C ARG A 54 -13.14 -0.06 13.01
N SER A 55 -12.69 -0.20 14.26
CA SER A 55 -11.66 0.66 14.88
C SER A 55 -10.31 0.55 14.17
N TYR A 56 -9.84 -0.68 13.93
CA TYR A 56 -8.60 -0.95 13.21
C TYR A 56 -8.66 -0.52 11.74
N ARG A 57 -9.82 -0.69 11.08
CA ARG A 57 -10.02 -0.20 9.72
C ARG A 57 -9.88 1.32 9.62
N PHE A 58 -10.41 2.05 10.60
CA PHE A 58 -10.26 3.51 10.66
C PHE A 58 -8.81 3.92 10.88
N GLY A 59 -8.10 3.25 11.80
CA GLY A 59 -6.66 3.45 12.02
C GLY A 59 -5.83 3.21 10.76
N ALA A 60 -6.11 2.13 10.03
CA ALA A 60 -5.45 1.83 8.76
C ALA A 60 -5.71 2.90 7.69
N GLU A 61 -6.95 3.40 7.57
CA GLU A 61 -7.27 4.49 6.63
C GLU A 61 -6.49 5.76 6.97
N ILE A 62 -6.39 6.12 8.25
CA ILE A 62 -5.60 7.26 8.71
C ILE A 62 -4.12 7.06 8.38
N ALA A 63 -3.56 5.87 8.68
CA ALA A 63 -2.16 5.58 8.42
C ALA A 63 -1.81 5.72 6.93
N LEU A 64 -2.68 5.23 6.04
CA LEU A 64 -2.51 5.39 4.59
C LEU A 64 -2.57 6.85 4.13
N ARG A 65 -3.44 7.66 4.74
CA ARG A 65 -3.51 9.10 4.45
C ARG A 65 -2.25 9.82 4.92
N ILE A 66 -1.73 9.49 6.11
CA ILE A 66 -0.48 10.02 6.64
C ILE A 66 0.69 9.67 5.72
N ALA A 67 0.76 8.41 5.25
CA ALA A 67 1.75 7.99 4.25
C ALA A 67 1.72 8.85 2.98
N GLY A 68 0.51 9.10 2.44
CA GLY A 68 0.33 9.96 1.27
C GLY A 68 0.74 11.42 1.53
N LEU A 69 0.41 11.96 2.70
CA LEU A 69 0.80 13.33 3.08
C LEU A 69 2.32 13.46 3.23
N ALA A 70 2.99 12.49 3.84
CA ALA A 70 4.45 12.52 3.98
C ALA A 70 5.17 12.44 2.63
N LEU A 71 4.62 11.73 1.63
CA LEU A 71 5.15 11.76 0.27
C LEU A 71 4.99 13.10 -0.42
N ARG A 72 3.86 13.78 -0.21
CA ARG A 72 3.61 15.10 -0.79
C ARG A 72 4.44 16.20 -0.13
N GLY A 73 4.68 16.08 1.19
CA GLY A 73 5.48 17.02 1.97
C GLY A 73 6.98 16.78 1.91
N ALA A 74 7.42 15.58 1.53
CA ALA A 74 8.81 15.34 1.19
C ALA A 74 9.07 15.92 -0.20
N GLY A 75 9.84 17.00 -0.26
CA GLY A 75 10.31 17.62 -1.51
C GLY A 75 11.05 16.63 -2.41
N PRO A 76 11.55 17.09 -3.58
CA PRO A 76 12.19 16.21 -4.57
C PRO A 76 13.27 15.34 -3.91
N ALA A 77 13.24 14.04 -4.21
CA ALA A 77 14.20 13.11 -3.67
C ALA A 77 15.63 13.52 -4.11
N PRO A 78 16.62 13.51 -3.21
CA PRO A 78 18.00 13.80 -3.58
C PRO A 78 18.48 12.80 -4.65
N ALA A 79 19.22 13.29 -5.64
CA ALA A 79 19.75 12.49 -6.73
C ALA A 79 20.55 11.31 -6.16
N GLY A 80 20.12 10.07 -6.47
CA GLY A 80 20.71 8.82 -5.96
C GLY A 80 19.87 8.06 -4.93
N SER A 81 18.79 8.65 -4.40
CA SER A 81 17.86 7.92 -3.52
C SER A 81 16.75 7.21 -4.32
N SER A 82 16.70 5.88 -4.25
CA SER A 82 15.64 5.06 -4.85
C SER A 82 14.30 5.13 -4.11
N ALA A 83 14.29 5.69 -2.88
CA ALA A 83 13.10 5.84 -2.06
C ALA A 83 12.73 7.32 -1.84
N PRO A 84 11.43 7.68 -1.87
CA PRO A 84 11.00 9.02 -1.51
C PRO A 84 11.19 9.26 -0.02
N ALA A 85 11.99 10.28 0.33
CA ALA A 85 12.47 10.59 1.68
C ALA A 85 11.37 10.71 2.76
N GLY A 86 10.12 11.00 2.37
CA GLY A 86 8.98 11.10 3.29
C GLY A 86 8.61 9.77 3.95
N HIS A 87 8.75 8.65 3.24
CA HIS A 87 8.45 7.33 3.81
C HIS A 87 9.49 6.88 4.81
N ASP A 88 10.77 7.20 4.59
CA ASP A 88 11.84 6.82 5.52
C ASP A 88 11.75 7.60 6.83
N ARG A 89 11.23 8.84 6.79
CA ARG A 89 10.88 9.57 8.01
C ARG A 89 9.75 8.91 8.79
N LEU A 90 8.70 8.47 8.10
CA LEU A 90 7.57 7.78 8.73
C LEU A 90 7.96 6.42 9.31
N ALA A 91 8.86 5.68 8.65
CA ALA A 91 9.36 4.41 9.14
C ALA A 91 10.10 4.52 10.48
N ARG A 92 10.65 5.71 10.81
CA ARG A 92 11.30 5.98 12.10
C ARG A 92 10.33 6.20 13.25
N ILE A 93 9.02 6.36 12.98
CA ILE A 93 8.01 6.50 14.03
C ILE A 93 7.61 5.09 14.51
N PRO A 94 7.81 4.77 15.81
CA PRO A 94 7.40 3.49 16.37
C PRO A 94 5.90 3.24 16.11
N GLY A 95 5.54 2.02 15.74
CA GLY A 95 4.17 1.66 15.35
C GLY A 95 3.83 1.97 13.89
N PHE A 96 4.22 3.13 13.35
CA PHE A 96 4.01 3.43 11.93
C PHE A 96 4.97 2.63 11.05
N GLY A 97 6.25 2.54 11.43
CA GLY A 97 7.21 1.66 10.75
C GLY A 97 6.72 0.21 10.72
N ARG A 98 6.18 -0.28 11.85
CA ARG A 98 5.62 -1.63 11.92
C ARG A 98 4.40 -1.80 11.01
N PHE A 99 3.54 -0.80 10.91
CA PHE A 99 2.43 -0.81 9.97
C PHE A 99 2.91 -0.90 8.52
N LEU A 100 3.95 -0.11 8.16
CA LEU A 100 4.54 -0.17 6.82
C LEU A 100 5.15 -1.55 6.53
N ASP A 101 5.87 -2.14 7.47
CA ASP A 101 6.45 -3.48 7.29
C ASP A 101 5.38 -4.55 7.09
N LEU A 102 4.28 -4.48 7.85
CA LEU A 102 3.14 -5.40 7.70
C LEU A 102 2.48 -5.25 6.34
N VAL A 103 2.28 -4.02 5.90
CA VAL A 103 1.66 -3.70 4.62
C VAL A 103 2.55 -4.11 3.44
N ASP A 104 3.88 -3.96 3.57
CA ASP A 104 4.85 -4.46 2.59
C ASP A 104 4.84 -6.00 2.53
N ALA A 105 4.81 -6.68 3.67
CA ALA A 105 4.70 -8.15 3.72
C ALA A 105 3.41 -8.67 3.08
N LEU A 106 2.27 -8.01 3.37
CA LEU A 106 0.98 -8.30 2.73
C LEU A 106 1.00 -8.05 1.22
N ALA A 107 1.71 -7.02 0.75
CA ALA A 107 1.84 -6.74 -0.67
C ALA A 107 2.64 -7.83 -1.39
N LEU A 108 3.76 -8.25 -0.82
CA LEU A 108 4.58 -9.35 -1.34
C LEU A 108 3.80 -10.67 -1.33
N TYR A 109 3.12 -10.97 -0.23
CA TYR A 109 2.27 -12.16 -0.13
C TYR A 109 1.13 -12.13 -1.16
N GLY A 110 0.44 -11.00 -1.29
CA GLY A 110 -0.66 -10.84 -2.24
C GLY A 110 -0.24 -10.92 -3.70
N ALA A 111 1.02 -10.59 -4.03
CA ALA A 111 1.55 -10.80 -5.36
C ALA A 111 1.83 -12.28 -5.66
N LEU A 112 2.29 -13.04 -4.65
CA LEU A 112 2.54 -14.48 -4.74
C LEU A 112 1.23 -15.30 -4.77
N ASP A 113 0.24 -14.94 -3.97
CA ASP A 113 -1.06 -15.63 -3.85
C ASP A 113 -1.89 -15.58 -5.16
N GLY A 114 -1.49 -14.72 -6.11
CA GLY A 114 -2.10 -14.64 -7.44
C GLY A 114 -1.59 -15.67 -8.45
N GLU A 115 -0.54 -16.43 -8.15
CA GLU A 115 -0.12 -17.62 -8.94
C GLU A 115 -0.91 -18.85 -8.49
N ARG A 116 -2.22 -18.81 -8.70
CA ARG A 116 -2.90 -20.04 -9.08
C ARG A 116 -2.92 -20.06 -10.59
N ASP A 117 -1.86 -20.64 -11.15
CA ASP A 117 -1.82 -21.02 -12.56
C ASP A 117 -3.02 -21.92 -12.84
N THR A 118 -3.94 -21.40 -13.64
CA THR A 118 -4.92 -22.17 -14.41
C THR A 118 -4.65 -21.90 -15.87
#